data_AF-A0A6B0T0Y9-F1
#
_entry.id   AF-A0A6B0T0Y9-F1
#
_cell.length_a   1.000
_cell.length_b   1.000
_cell.length_c   1.000
_cell.angle_alpha   90.00
_cell.angle_beta   90.00
_cell.angle_gamma   90.00
#
_symmetry.space_group_name_H-M   'P 1'
#
loop_
_entity.id
_entity.type
_entity.pdbx_description
1 polymer ?
#
loop_
_entity_poly.entity_id
_entity_poly.type
_entity_poly.pdbx_seq_one_letter_code
_entity_poly.pdbx_strand_id
1 'polypeptide(L)'
;MPRPLHTALRAAATARAALAVTAALLALVGLARFTPLPDEATVVAWPALAAAFLLDTALYNEAGVAVGDAGFWTLAVVGCYVEAVVVVAVARGVRRRVGSDR
;
A
#
# COMPACT_ATOMS: atom_id res chain seq x y z
N MET A 1 -7.65 9.17 -25.86
CA MET A 1 -6.64 9.97 -25.11
C MET A 1 -6.34 9.29 -23.78
N PRO A 2 -5.06 9.10 -23.41
CA PRO A 2 -4.70 8.56 -22.09
C PRO A 2 -5.24 9.50 -21.00
N ARG A 3 -5.94 8.94 -20.00
CA ARG A 3 -6.36 9.75 -18.85
C ARG A 3 -5.13 10.23 -18.09
N PRO A 4 -5.13 11.46 -17.54
CA PRO A 4 -4.06 11.91 -16.68
C PRO A 4 -3.85 10.95 -15.50
N LEU A 5 -2.60 10.69 -15.12
CA LEU A 5 -2.24 9.79 -14.01
C LEU A 5 -2.97 10.16 -12.71
N HIS A 6 -3.06 11.46 -12.41
CA HIS A 6 -3.74 11.94 -11.21
C HIS A 6 -5.22 11.55 -11.17
N THR A 7 -5.92 11.51 -12.32
CA THR A 7 -7.32 11.11 -12.38
C THR A 7 -7.48 9.61 -12.16
N ALA A 8 -6.55 8.80 -12.70
CA ALA A 8 -6.55 7.36 -12.52
C ALA A 8 -6.30 6.98 -11.05
N LEU A 9 -5.34 7.64 -10.41
CA LEU A 9 -5.04 7.45 -8.98
C LEU A 9 -6.21 7.87 -8.09
N ARG A 10 -6.82 9.05 -8.35
CA ARG A 10 -8.03 9.47 -7.61
C ARG A 10 -9.16 8.46 -7.74
N ALA A 11 -9.41 7.95 -8.94
CA ALA A 11 -10.44 6.94 -9.16
C ALA A 11 -10.11 5.61 -8.48
N ALA A 12 -8.83 5.25 -8.34
CA ALA A 12 -8.38 4.07 -7.61
C ALA A 12 -8.52 4.26 -6.09
N ALA A 13 -8.16 5.43 -5.57
CA ALA A 13 -8.24 5.77 -4.16
C ALA A 13 -9.67 5.67 -3.59
N THR A 14 -10.67 6.05 -4.38
CA THR A 14 -12.08 5.98 -3.99
C THR A 14 -12.75 4.66 -4.34
N ALA A 15 -12.01 3.68 -4.87
CA ALA A 15 -12.58 2.40 -5.26
C ALA A 15 -12.81 1.48 -4.04
N ARG A 16 -13.94 0.78 -4.01
CA ARG A 16 -14.16 -0.33 -3.05
C ARG A 16 -13.08 -1.39 -3.12
N ALA A 17 -12.50 -1.60 -4.30
CA ALA A 17 -11.37 -2.50 -4.48
C ALA A 17 -10.14 -2.06 -3.68
N ALA A 18 -9.86 -0.77 -3.56
CA ALA A 18 -8.73 -0.28 -2.77
C ALA A 18 -8.97 -0.55 -1.28
N LEU A 19 -10.19 -0.36 -0.78
CA LEU A 19 -10.55 -0.73 0.59
C LEU A 19 -10.40 -2.23 0.85
N ALA A 20 -10.85 -3.08 -0.07
CA ALA A 20 -10.72 -4.53 0.07
C ALA A 20 -9.25 -4.98 0.08
N VAL A 21 -8.43 -4.45 -0.83
CA VAL A 21 -6.98 -4.74 -0.88
C VAL A 21 -6.29 -4.21 0.38
N THR A 22 -6.66 -3.02 0.85
CA THR A 22 -6.13 -2.47 2.11
C THR A 22 -6.47 -3.39 3.27
N ALA A 23 -7.72 -3.83 3.41
CA ALA A 23 -8.13 -4.76 4.46
C ALA A 23 -7.36 -6.09 4.40
N ALA A 24 -7.10 -6.60 3.20
CA ALA A 24 -6.29 -7.81 3.01
C ALA A 24 -4.83 -7.59 3.44
N LEU A 25 -4.21 -6.48 3.04
CA LEU A 25 -2.84 -6.13 3.45
C LEU A 25 -2.75 -5.96 4.97
N LEU A 26 -3.72 -5.29 5.59
CA LEU A 26 -3.77 -5.14 7.05
C LEU A 26 -3.92 -6.49 7.76
N ALA A 27 -4.73 -7.40 7.21
CA ALA A 27 -4.84 -8.75 7.76
C ALA A 27 -3.52 -9.50 7.67
N LEU A 28 -2.79 -9.41 6.54
CA LEU A 28 -1.47 -10.00 6.37
C LEU A 28 -0.45 -9.41 7.34
N VAL A 29 -0.33 -8.08 7.41
CA VAL A 29 0.57 -7.40 8.34
C VAL A 29 0.23 -7.76 9.80
N GLY A 30 -1.06 -7.81 10.13
CA GLY A 30 -1.53 -8.23 11.45
C GLY A 30 -1.14 -9.67 11.76
N LEU A 31 -1.36 -10.60 10.83
CA LEU A 31 -0.94 -12.00 10.96
C LEU A 31 0.58 -12.12 11.12
N ALA A 32 1.36 -11.40 10.32
CA ALA A 32 2.83 -11.40 10.39
C ALA A 32 3.36 -11.00 11.78
N ARG A 33 2.61 -10.18 12.52
CA ARG A 33 2.96 -9.81 13.91
C ARG A 33 2.86 -10.97 14.88
N PHE A 34 1.97 -11.93 14.64
CA PHE A 34 1.69 -13.03 15.56
C PHE A 34 2.25 -14.38 15.09
N THR A 35 2.50 -14.55 13.79
CA THR A 35 2.99 -15.79 13.22
C THR A 35 3.90 -15.51 12.02
N PRO A 36 4.97 -16.30 11.81
CA PRO A 36 5.70 -16.26 10.55
C PRO A 36 4.74 -16.62 9.41
N LEU A 37 4.75 -15.78 8.37
CA LEU A 37 3.96 -15.99 7.16
C LEU A 37 4.80 -16.71 6.10
N PRO A 38 4.14 -17.36 5.11
CA PRO A 38 4.81 -17.80 3.89
C PRO A 38 5.52 -16.64 3.19
N ASP A 39 6.61 -16.94 2.48
CA ASP A 39 7.43 -15.93 1.81
C ASP A 39 6.59 -15.09 0.83
N GLU A 40 5.64 -15.70 0.12
CA GLU A 40 4.81 -15.00 -0.85
C GLU A 40 3.91 -13.94 -0.18
N ALA A 41 3.32 -14.28 0.95
CA ALA A 41 2.46 -13.37 1.72
C ALA A 41 3.28 -12.22 2.32
N THR A 42 4.52 -12.51 2.71
CA THR A 42 5.46 -11.54 3.26
C THR A 42 5.87 -10.53 2.20
N VAL A 43 6.21 -10.98 0.99
CA VAL A 43 6.58 -10.12 -0.15
C VAL A 43 5.48 -9.11 -0.51
N VAL A 44 4.21 -9.50 -0.37
CA VAL A 44 3.06 -8.64 -0.71
C VAL A 44 2.84 -7.53 0.31
N ALA A 45 3.15 -7.74 1.60
CA ALA A 45 2.99 -6.73 2.64
C ALA A 45 4.25 -5.88 2.89
N TRP A 46 5.40 -6.33 2.38
CA TRP A 46 6.70 -5.71 2.57
C TRP A 46 6.80 -4.24 2.11
N PRO A 47 6.22 -3.83 0.96
CA PRO A 47 6.37 -2.45 0.48
C PRO A 47 5.80 -1.42 1.45
N ALA A 48 4.61 -1.67 2.01
CA ALA A 48 4.01 -0.82 3.04
C ALA A 48 4.89 -0.71 4.30
N LEU A 49 5.45 -1.82 4.77
CA LEU A 49 6.33 -1.84 5.94
C LEU A 49 7.66 -1.12 5.67
N ALA A 50 8.26 -1.33 4.50
CA ALA A 50 9.47 -0.64 4.08
C ALA A 50 9.24 0.88 3.99
N ALA A 51 8.10 1.31 3.45
CA ALA A 51 7.73 2.72 3.42
C ALA A 51 7.56 3.29 4.84
N ALA A 52 6.91 2.56 5.74
CA ALA A 52 6.76 2.96 7.13
C ALA A 52 8.12 3.09 7.84
N PHE A 53 9.02 2.11 7.68
CA PHE A 53 10.38 2.17 8.21
C PHE A 53 11.18 3.34 7.66
N LEU A 54 11.09 3.59 6.35
CA LEU A 54 11.77 4.70 5.71
C LEU A 54 11.28 6.04 6.28
N LEU A 55 9.96 6.21 6.41
CA LEU A 55 9.37 7.43 6.95
C LEU A 55 9.70 7.62 8.44
N ASP A 56 9.61 6.57 9.25
CA ASP A 56 9.98 6.61 10.66
C ASP A 56 11.45 7.03 10.83
N THR A 57 12.34 6.42 10.04
CA THR A 57 13.77 6.77 10.02
C THR A 57 14.00 8.21 9.59
N ALA A 58 13.31 8.67 8.54
CA ALA A 58 13.42 10.04 8.06
C ALA A 58 12.90 11.05 9.11
N LEU A 59 11.77 10.77 9.75
CA LEU A 59 11.19 11.61 10.80
C LEU A 59 12.12 11.72 12.01
N TYR A 60 12.71 10.61 12.42
CA TYR A 60 13.66 10.60 13.51
C TYR A 60 14.93 11.38 13.15
N ASN A 61 15.50 11.15 11.96
CA ASN A 61 16.78 11.75 11.57
C ASN A 61 16.67 13.23 11.18
N GLU A 62 15.61 13.63 10.48
CA GLU A 62 15.47 14.99 9.94
C GLU A 62 14.74 15.94 10.91
N ALA A 63 13.81 15.41 11.71
CA ALA A 63 12.97 16.21 12.59
C ALA A 63 13.14 15.88 14.08
N GLY A 64 13.92 14.85 14.44
CA GLY A 64 14.07 14.42 15.84
C GLY A 64 12.80 13.81 16.42
N VAL A 65 11.82 13.42 15.57
CA VAL A 65 10.51 12.93 16.02
C VAL A 65 10.56 11.42 16.16
N ALA A 66 10.49 10.93 17.40
CA ALA A 66 10.25 9.53 17.68
C ALA A 66 8.74 9.24 17.69
N VAL A 67 8.22 8.60 16.64
CA VAL A 67 6.77 8.30 16.53
C VAL A 67 6.34 7.07 17.36
N GLY A 68 7.28 6.25 17.83
CA GLY A 68 7.02 5.11 18.73
C GLY A 68 6.23 3.97 18.07
N ASP A 69 5.90 2.91 18.83
CA ASP A 69 5.22 1.71 18.28
C ASP A 69 3.90 2.08 17.59
N ALA A 70 3.02 2.81 18.27
CA ALA A 70 1.72 3.22 17.72
C ALA A 70 1.85 4.08 16.45
N GLY A 71 2.83 4.99 16.41
CA GLY A 71 3.08 5.83 15.26
C GLY A 71 3.65 5.06 14.07
N PHE A 72 4.58 4.13 14.30
CA PHE A 72 5.09 3.23 13.26
C PHE A 72 3.96 2.42 12.62
N TRP A 73 3.08 1.82 13.43
CA TRP A 73 1.94 1.06 12.91
C TRP A 73 0.95 1.95 12.16
N THR A 74 0.77 3.20 12.58
CA THR A 74 -0.04 4.17 11.84
C THR A 74 0.55 4.45 10.45
N LEU A 75 1.88 4.64 10.35
CA LEU A 75 2.57 4.78 9.06
C LEU A 75 2.42 3.52 8.19
N ALA A 76 2.51 2.33 8.77
CA ALA A 76 2.30 1.08 8.07
C ALA A 76 0.87 0.95 7.52
N VAL A 77 -0.15 1.35 8.28
CA VAL A 77 -1.54 1.38 7.79
C VAL A 77 -1.70 2.34 6.60
N VAL A 78 -1.11 3.53 6.69
CA VAL A 78 -1.12 4.50 5.58
C VAL A 78 -0.39 3.92 4.35
N GLY A 79 0.76 3.27 4.55
CA GLY A 79 1.51 2.57 3.52
C GLY A 79 0.66 1.50 2.82
N CYS A 80 -0.05 0.66 3.58
CA CYS A 80 -0.94 -0.38 3.04
C CYS A 80 -2.04 0.23 2.16
N TYR A 81 -2.62 1.35 2.58
CA TYR A 81 -3.64 2.03 1.79
C TYR A 81 -3.06 2.58 0.49
N VAL A 82 -1.92 3.26 0.55
CA VAL A 82 -1.23 3.79 -0.66
C VAL A 82 -0.88 2.67 -1.62
N GLU A 83 -0.33 1.57 -1.12
CA GLU A 83 -0.02 0.38 -1.91
C GLU A 83 -1.29 -0.18 -2.60
N ALA A 84 -2.40 -0.31 -1.87
CA ALA A 84 -3.67 -0.75 -2.43
C ALA A 84 -4.17 0.17 -3.56
N VAL A 85 -4.04 1.48 -3.41
CA VAL A 85 -4.39 2.45 -4.47
C VAL A 85 -3.55 2.22 -5.73
N VAL A 86 -2.24 2.02 -5.57
CA VAL A 86 -1.32 1.75 -6.68
C VAL A 86 -1.68 0.45 -7.38
N VAL A 87 -1.87 -0.64 -6.63
CA VAL A 87 -2.26 -1.95 -7.17
C VAL A 87 -3.55 -1.84 -7.99
N VAL A 88 -4.58 -1.18 -7.46
CA VAL A 88 -5.86 -1.00 -8.16
C VAL A 88 -5.71 -0.14 -9.40
N ALA A 89 -4.90 0.93 -9.35
CA ALA A 89 -4.63 1.79 -10.50
C ALA A 89 -3.94 1.01 -11.63
N VAL A 90 -2.90 0.23 -11.29
CA VAL A 90 -2.15 -0.61 -12.23
C VAL A 90 -3.06 -1.69 -12.82
N ALA A 91 -3.81 -2.42 -12.00
CA ALA A 91 -4.71 -3.48 -12.45
C ALA A 91 -5.77 -2.95 -13.44
N ARG A 92 -6.33 -1.76 -13.16
CA ARG A 92 -7.26 -1.09 -14.08
C ARG A 92 -6.59 -0.66 -15.37
N GLY A 93 -5.34 -0.19 -15.30
CA GLY A 93 -4.54 0.16 -16.47
C GLY A 93 -4.29 -1.04 -17.38
N VAL A 94 -3.87 -2.17 -16.81
CA VAL A 94 -3.62 -3.43 -17.52
C VAL A 94 -4.90 -3.95 -18.18
N ARG A 95 -6.01 -4.02 -17.44
CA ARG A 95 -7.31 -4.48 -17.98
C ARG A 95 -7.77 -3.67 -19.19
N ARG A 96 -7.53 -2.36 -19.18
CA ARG A 96 -7.87 -1.48 -20.32
C ARG A 96 -6.99 -1.73 -21.54
N ARG A 97 -5.70 -2.02 -21.35
CA ARG A 97 -4.80 -2.36 -22.46
C ARG A 97 -5.18 -3.71 -23.08
N VAL A 98 -5.32 -4.74 -22.25
CA VAL A 98 -5.69 -6.09 -22.72
C VAL A 98 -7.07 -6.11 -23.39
N GLY A 99 -8.03 -5.33 -22.89
CA GLY A 99 -9.35 -5.19 -23.51
C GLY A 99 -9.37 -4.33 -24.77
N SER A 100 -8.28 -3.63 -25.09
CA SER A 100 -8.15 -2.83 -26.33
C SER A 100 -7.47 -3.62 -27.46
N ASP A 101 -6.82 -4.75 -27.14
CA ASP A 101 -6.12 -5.64 -28.08
C ASP A 101 -7.02 -6.82 -28.56
N ARG A 102 -8.30 -6.83 -28.18
CA ARG A 102 -9.35 -7.75 -28.66
C ARG A 102 -10.39 -6.98 -29.45
#